data_AF-A0A7S4VR01-F1
#
_entry.id   AF-A0A7S4VR01-F1
#
_cell.length_a   1.000
_cell.length_b   1.000
_cell.length_c   1.000
_cell.angle_alpha   90.00
_cell.angle_beta   90.00
_cell.angle_gamma   90.00
#
_symmetry.space_group_name_H-M   'P 1'
#
loop_
_entity.id
_entity.type
_entity.pdbx_description
1 polymer ?
#
loop_
_entity_poly.entity_id
_entity_poly.type
_entity_poly.pdbx_seq_one_letter_code
_entity_poly.pdbx_strand_id
1 'polypeptide(L)'
;HDGKVKIGTDVAASEFWKPEEKVYDLDFKNPNGSSADMKKTAKELIDYYKGWLGKYPFVSIEDPFDQDDWDAYKLFMDAVGSTQQIVGDDLLVTNPNRIRKALEVGACNALLLKVNQIGSITEAIDAANMSMRNGWGVMVSHRSGETEDSFIADLVVGLRTGEIKTGAPCRSERLAKYNQLLRIEEELGSKCSYAGSNFRTVGCPKKGMFRKPVVGGNWKSTGTLAKLEELLTTFKGFGPDPKHVDTVIFPPTLHVAAAVKALQGGGPVEIGVQNICTKDGGAFTGEVSVAMVDDLKLKWVMVGHSERRSLYGETDEDCAVKVEKALAKGLNVMFCIGEQLSERKAGKTQEVCDKQMRAVIPKVTDWSKMIIAYEPVWAIGTGVVATPLQAQEAHFQVRLLLRDVCGAQVADSVRILYGGSVNPGNCQALGELPDVDGFLVGGASCKPDFTKIIDCAQTLYKS
;
A
#
# COMPACT_ATOMS: atom_id res chain seq x y z
N HIS A 1 -33.27 -9.93 -2.18
CA HIS A 1 -31.80 -9.89 -2.02
C HIS A 1 -31.12 -8.84 -2.91
N ASP A 2 -31.88 -7.90 -3.48
CA ASP A 2 -31.33 -6.88 -4.38
C ASP A 2 -30.24 -6.04 -3.70
N GLY A 3 -29.15 -5.77 -4.42
CA GLY A 3 -27.94 -5.11 -3.92
C GLY A 3 -27.09 -5.89 -2.90
N LYS A 4 -27.61 -7.00 -2.33
CA LYS A 4 -26.93 -7.79 -1.28
C LYS A 4 -26.25 -9.06 -1.80
N VAL A 5 -26.70 -9.58 -2.94
CA VAL A 5 -26.15 -10.78 -3.57
C VAL A 5 -25.61 -10.42 -4.94
N LYS A 6 -24.41 -10.91 -5.23
CA LYS A 6 -23.76 -10.80 -6.54
C LYS A 6 -23.65 -12.19 -7.16
N ILE A 7 -23.58 -12.24 -8.48
CA ILE A 7 -23.54 -13.51 -9.22
C ILE A 7 -22.11 -13.76 -9.69
N GLY A 8 -21.59 -14.93 -9.38
CA GLY A 8 -20.38 -15.49 -9.99
C GLY A 8 -20.75 -16.77 -10.76
N THR A 9 -19.92 -17.15 -11.72
CA THR A 9 -20.07 -18.44 -12.42
C THR A 9 -18.75 -19.16 -12.51
N ASP A 10 -18.80 -20.48 -12.35
CA ASP A 10 -17.70 -21.41 -12.56
C ASP A 10 -18.05 -22.23 -13.80
N VAL A 11 -17.30 -22.00 -14.87
CA VAL A 11 -17.63 -22.54 -16.20
C VAL A 11 -16.98 -23.91 -16.41
N ALA A 12 -15.77 -24.11 -15.89
CA ALA A 12 -14.95 -25.31 -16.11
C ALA A 12 -14.82 -25.66 -17.60
N ALA A 13 -14.42 -24.70 -18.44
CA ALA A 13 -14.48 -24.82 -19.89
C ALA A 13 -13.59 -25.93 -20.48
N SER A 14 -12.53 -26.33 -19.78
CA SER A 14 -11.70 -27.49 -20.13
C SER A 14 -12.53 -28.78 -20.31
N GLU A 15 -13.63 -28.96 -19.57
CA GLU A 15 -14.49 -30.15 -19.64
C GLU A 15 -15.22 -30.30 -20.98
N PHE A 16 -15.38 -29.21 -21.71
CA PHE A 16 -16.08 -29.18 -22.99
C PHE A 16 -15.26 -28.61 -24.14
N TRP A 17 -13.95 -28.51 -23.97
CA TRP A 17 -13.02 -28.17 -25.03
C TRP A 17 -12.80 -29.36 -25.98
N LYS A 18 -12.83 -29.11 -27.29
CA LYS A 18 -12.54 -30.10 -28.35
C LYS A 18 -11.27 -29.67 -29.09
N PRO A 19 -10.08 -30.19 -28.70
CA PRO A 19 -8.79 -29.69 -29.19
C PRO A 19 -8.59 -29.90 -30.70
N GLU A 20 -9.15 -30.97 -31.27
CA GLU A 20 -9.03 -31.30 -32.70
C GLU A 20 -9.79 -30.29 -33.57
N GLU A 21 -10.96 -29.86 -33.10
CA GLU A 21 -11.84 -28.93 -33.80
C GLU A 21 -11.56 -27.46 -33.41
N LYS A 22 -10.81 -27.24 -32.32
CA LYS A 22 -10.55 -25.93 -31.70
C LYS A 22 -11.84 -25.17 -31.35
N VAL A 23 -12.81 -25.89 -30.81
CA VAL A 23 -14.11 -25.35 -30.38
C VAL A 23 -14.49 -25.85 -29.00
N TYR A 24 -15.33 -25.07 -28.33
CA TYR A 24 -15.99 -25.36 -27.07
C TYR A 24 -17.40 -25.90 -27.36
N ASP A 25 -17.69 -27.11 -26.93
CA ASP A 25 -18.95 -27.82 -27.19
C ASP A 25 -19.93 -27.67 -26.01
N LEU A 26 -20.82 -26.68 -26.09
CA LEU A 26 -21.76 -26.36 -25.01
C LEU A 26 -22.80 -27.45 -24.75
N ASP A 27 -22.93 -28.46 -25.63
CA ASP A 27 -23.88 -29.57 -25.52
C ASP A 27 -23.16 -30.93 -25.39
N PHE A 28 -21.89 -30.95 -24.97
CA PHE A 28 -21.06 -32.16 -24.91
C PHE A 28 -21.61 -33.35 -24.10
N LYS A 29 -22.60 -33.11 -23.22
CA LYS A 29 -23.27 -34.15 -22.42
C LYS A 29 -24.45 -34.79 -23.15
N ASN A 30 -24.86 -34.26 -24.29
CA ASN A 30 -25.95 -34.80 -25.07
C ASN A 30 -25.51 -36.10 -25.79
N PRO A 31 -26.14 -37.25 -25.49
CA PRO A 31 -25.75 -38.52 -26.10
C PRO A 31 -26.03 -38.56 -27.61
N ASN A 32 -26.88 -37.67 -28.13
CA ASN A 32 -27.20 -37.60 -29.56
C ASN A 32 -26.22 -36.74 -30.37
N GLY A 33 -25.19 -36.19 -29.71
CA GLY A 33 -24.23 -35.27 -30.30
C GLY A 33 -24.75 -33.83 -30.41
N SER A 34 -23.81 -32.92 -30.61
CA SER A 34 -24.05 -31.48 -30.59
C SER A 34 -24.25 -30.89 -31.98
N SER A 35 -25.20 -29.98 -32.11
CA SER A 35 -25.39 -29.20 -33.33
C SER A 35 -24.25 -28.18 -33.53
N ALA A 36 -24.07 -27.70 -34.76
CA ALA A 36 -22.99 -26.76 -35.09
C ALA A 36 -23.09 -25.44 -34.30
N ASP A 37 -24.30 -24.98 -33.98
CA ASP A 37 -24.52 -23.78 -33.18
C ASP A 37 -24.15 -23.95 -31.70
N MET A 38 -24.04 -25.18 -31.18
CA MET A 38 -23.56 -25.45 -29.83
C MET A 38 -22.03 -25.51 -29.73
N LYS A 39 -21.33 -25.60 -30.86
CA LYS A 39 -19.87 -25.55 -30.93
C LYS A 39 -19.42 -24.12 -31.16
N LYS A 40 -18.67 -23.56 -30.21
CA LYS A 40 -18.21 -22.17 -30.24
C LYS A 40 -16.70 -22.09 -30.35
N THR A 41 -16.19 -21.30 -31.28
CA THR A 41 -14.81 -20.83 -31.20
C THR A 41 -14.62 -19.95 -29.94
N ALA A 42 -13.38 -19.74 -29.51
CA ALA A 42 -13.09 -18.84 -28.38
C ALA A 42 -13.73 -17.44 -28.54
N LYS A 43 -13.69 -16.86 -29.75
CA LYS A 43 -14.29 -15.54 -30.03
C LYS A 43 -15.81 -15.54 -29.89
N GLU A 44 -16.48 -16.56 -30.41
CA GLU A 44 -17.93 -16.68 -30.28
C GLU A 44 -18.34 -16.93 -28.82
N LEU A 45 -17.52 -17.68 -28.07
CA LEU A 45 -17.75 -17.90 -26.64
C LEU A 45 -17.55 -16.63 -25.82
N ILE A 46 -16.55 -15.80 -26.16
CA ILE A 46 -16.37 -14.46 -25.58
C ILE A 46 -17.62 -13.59 -25.78
N ASP A 47 -18.15 -13.55 -27.01
CA ASP A 47 -19.36 -12.77 -27.29
C ASP A 47 -20.60 -13.35 -26.57
N TYR A 48 -20.65 -14.67 -26.42
CA TYR A 48 -21.68 -15.33 -25.62
C TYR A 48 -21.61 -14.91 -24.14
N TYR A 49 -20.43 -14.91 -23.54
CA TYR A 49 -20.23 -14.39 -22.18
C TYR A 49 -20.56 -12.91 -22.07
N LYS A 50 -20.14 -12.06 -23.01
CA LYS A 50 -20.50 -10.63 -23.01
C LYS A 50 -22.02 -10.42 -23.01
N GLY A 51 -22.77 -11.28 -23.71
CA GLY A 51 -24.23 -11.30 -23.63
C GLY A 51 -24.76 -11.58 -22.22
N TRP A 52 -24.17 -12.52 -21.49
CA TRP A 52 -24.52 -12.79 -20.09
C TRP A 52 -24.19 -11.62 -19.17
N LEU A 53 -22.97 -11.08 -19.29
CA LEU A 53 -22.49 -9.98 -18.46
C LEU A 53 -23.28 -8.68 -18.69
N GLY A 54 -23.79 -8.46 -19.90
CA GLY A 54 -24.65 -7.31 -20.21
C GLY A 54 -26.10 -7.49 -19.72
N LYS A 55 -26.57 -8.73 -19.55
CA LYS A 55 -27.94 -9.03 -19.14
C LYS A 55 -28.11 -9.23 -17.64
N TYR A 56 -27.09 -9.74 -16.96
CA TYR A 56 -27.15 -10.13 -15.55
C TYR A 56 -26.00 -9.51 -14.75
N PRO A 57 -26.18 -9.25 -13.45
CA PRO A 57 -25.19 -8.57 -12.60
C PRO A 57 -24.08 -9.52 -12.13
N PHE A 58 -23.42 -10.18 -13.09
CA PHE A 58 -22.23 -10.96 -12.82
C PHE A 58 -21.09 -10.04 -12.35
N VAL A 59 -20.30 -10.52 -11.40
CA VAL A 59 -19.10 -9.83 -10.91
C VAL A 59 -17.83 -10.68 -11.07
N SER A 60 -18.00 -11.98 -11.32
CA SER A 60 -16.91 -12.95 -11.39
C SER A 60 -17.23 -14.08 -12.36
N ILE A 61 -16.21 -14.53 -13.08
CA ILE A 61 -16.24 -15.69 -13.97
C ILE A 61 -14.95 -16.48 -13.78
N GLU A 62 -15.10 -17.76 -13.47
CA GLU A 62 -14.02 -18.72 -13.23
C GLU A 62 -13.91 -19.69 -14.39
N ASP A 63 -12.67 -19.93 -14.80
CA ASP A 63 -12.24 -20.80 -15.89
C ASP A 63 -13.11 -20.74 -17.17
N PRO A 64 -13.23 -19.54 -17.80
CA PRO A 64 -14.03 -19.35 -19.01
C PRO A 64 -13.55 -20.11 -20.24
N PHE A 65 -12.29 -20.59 -20.25
CA PHE A 65 -11.63 -21.27 -21.37
C PHE A 65 -10.78 -22.45 -20.89
N ASP A 66 -10.37 -23.29 -21.84
CA ASP A 66 -9.45 -24.40 -21.57
C ASP A 66 -8.17 -23.91 -20.90
N GLN A 67 -7.64 -24.72 -19.98
CA GLN A 67 -6.48 -24.37 -19.15
C GLN A 67 -5.24 -23.93 -19.95
N ASP A 68 -5.09 -24.31 -21.23
CA ASP A 68 -3.93 -23.93 -22.04
C ASP A 68 -4.27 -22.96 -23.18
N ASP A 69 -5.51 -22.45 -23.25
CA ASP A 69 -5.96 -21.44 -24.24
C ASP A 69 -5.65 -20.00 -23.79
N TRP A 70 -4.37 -19.69 -23.63
CA TRP A 70 -3.86 -18.40 -23.18
C TRP A 70 -4.34 -17.21 -24.04
N ASP A 71 -4.50 -17.44 -25.35
CA ASP A 71 -4.95 -16.41 -26.28
C ASP A 71 -6.42 -16.03 -26.04
N ALA A 72 -7.30 -17.01 -25.79
CA ALA A 72 -8.69 -16.75 -25.44
C ALA A 72 -8.81 -15.99 -24.12
N TYR A 73 -8.05 -16.39 -23.10
CA TYR A 73 -7.98 -15.67 -21.82
C TYR A 73 -7.56 -14.21 -22.00
N LYS A 74 -6.50 -13.96 -22.77
CA LYS A 74 -6.03 -12.60 -23.05
C LYS A 74 -7.09 -11.76 -23.76
N LEU A 75 -7.69 -12.29 -24.82
CA LEU A 75 -8.75 -11.59 -25.55
C LEU A 75 -9.95 -11.26 -24.65
N PHE A 76 -10.30 -12.15 -23.74
CA PHE A 76 -11.39 -11.93 -22.80
C PHE A 76 -11.02 -10.92 -21.70
N MET A 77 -9.80 -10.98 -21.17
CA MET A 77 -9.27 -10.01 -20.22
C MET A 77 -9.28 -8.60 -20.81
N ASP A 78 -8.88 -8.43 -22.07
CA ASP A 78 -8.94 -7.14 -22.77
C ASP A 78 -10.38 -6.66 -22.98
N ALA A 79 -11.32 -7.57 -23.21
CA ALA A 79 -12.71 -7.24 -23.47
C ALA A 79 -13.48 -6.80 -22.20
N VAL A 80 -13.26 -7.46 -21.06
CA VAL A 80 -14.11 -7.27 -19.85
C VAL A 80 -13.37 -7.18 -18.52
N GLY A 81 -12.06 -7.44 -18.49
CA GLY A 81 -11.28 -7.57 -17.26
C GLY A 81 -11.16 -6.31 -16.40
N SER A 82 -11.46 -5.13 -16.96
CA SER A 82 -11.56 -3.88 -16.21
C SER A 82 -12.79 -3.82 -15.30
N THR A 83 -13.84 -4.57 -15.62
CA THR A 83 -15.10 -4.59 -14.86
C THR A 83 -15.31 -5.90 -14.11
N GLN A 84 -14.88 -7.02 -14.68
CA GLN A 84 -15.11 -8.35 -14.12
C GLN A 84 -13.88 -8.97 -13.49
N GLN A 85 -14.11 -9.75 -12.43
CA GLN A 85 -13.13 -10.69 -11.93
C GLN A 85 -13.08 -11.90 -12.87
N ILE A 86 -11.90 -12.23 -13.37
CA ILE A 86 -11.62 -13.42 -14.18
C ILE A 86 -10.70 -14.28 -13.34
N VAL A 87 -11.25 -15.37 -12.82
CA VAL A 87 -10.57 -16.28 -11.89
C VAL A 87 -9.93 -17.41 -12.68
N GLY A 88 -8.63 -17.62 -12.46
CA GLY A 88 -7.94 -18.81 -12.95
C GLY A 88 -7.80 -19.87 -11.86
N ASP A 89 -8.48 -21.00 -12.01
CA ASP A 89 -8.31 -22.21 -11.21
C ASP A 89 -7.50 -23.24 -11.98
N ASP A 90 -8.06 -23.87 -13.02
CA ASP A 90 -7.34 -24.80 -13.89
C ASP A 90 -6.27 -24.08 -14.73
N LEU A 91 -6.49 -22.80 -15.06
CA LEU A 91 -5.48 -21.97 -15.73
C LEU A 91 -4.21 -21.82 -14.86
N LEU A 92 -4.34 -21.74 -13.54
CA LEU A 92 -3.22 -21.37 -12.65
C LEU A 92 -2.74 -22.55 -11.80
N VAL A 93 -3.62 -23.44 -11.40
CA VAL A 93 -3.44 -24.58 -10.47
C VAL A 93 -2.60 -24.21 -9.24
N THR A 94 -2.80 -23.00 -8.72
CA THR A 94 -2.00 -22.40 -7.63
C THR A 94 -0.48 -22.36 -7.92
N ASN A 95 -0.04 -22.60 -9.16
CA ASN A 95 1.38 -22.79 -9.51
C ASN A 95 2.08 -21.44 -9.82
N PRO A 96 3.17 -21.10 -9.10
CA PRO A 96 3.89 -19.83 -9.31
C PRO A 96 4.41 -19.59 -10.74
N ASN A 97 4.77 -20.65 -11.48
CA ASN A 97 5.21 -20.49 -12.88
C ASN A 97 4.03 -20.07 -13.78
N ARG A 98 2.86 -20.69 -13.59
CA ARG A 98 1.65 -20.37 -14.37
C ARG A 98 1.11 -18.99 -13.99
N ILE A 99 1.18 -18.61 -12.72
CA ILE A 99 0.85 -17.25 -12.26
C ILE A 99 1.76 -16.22 -12.93
N ARG A 100 3.09 -16.45 -12.96
CA ARG A 100 4.01 -15.55 -13.67
C ARG A 100 3.68 -15.41 -15.15
N LYS A 101 3.44 -16.53 -15.84
CA LYS A 101 3.02 -16.50 -17.25
C LYS A 101 1.71 -15.73 -17.45
N ALA A 102 0.73 -15.95 -16.57
CA ALA A 102 -0.56 -15.28 -16.64
C ALA A 102 -0.44 -13.76 -16.41
N LEU A 103 0.48 -13.32 -15.54
CA LEU A 103 0.84 -11.91 -15.35
C LEU A 103 1.51 -11.31 -16.60
N GLU A 104 2.46 -12.03 -17.21
CA GLU A 104 3.17 -11.60 -18.41
C GLU A 104 2.24 -11.43 -19.62
N VAL A 105 1.31 -12.38 -19.81
CA VAL A 105 0.35 -12.37 -20.91
C VAL A 105 -0.82 -11.42 -20.62
N GLY A 106 -1.17 -11.22 -19.34
CA GLY A 106 -2.38 -10.52 -18.93
C GLY A 106 -3.64 -11.37 -19.17
N ALA A 107 -3.61 -12.63 -18.72
CA ALA A 107 -4.64 -13.63 -19.01
C ALA A 107 -5.84 -13.60 -18.04
N CYS A 108 -5.63 -13.22 -16.79
CA CYS A 108 -6.68 -13.15 -15.76
C CYS A 108 -6.32 -12.08 -14.72
N ASN A 109 -7.21 -11.86 -13.74
CA ASN A 109 -7.01 -10.87 -12.68
C ASN A 109 -7.39 -11.37 -11.28
N ALA A 110 -7.57 -12.68 -11.13
CA ALA A 110 -7.79 -13.32 -9.86
C ALA A 110 -7.26 -14.76 -9.84
N LEU A 111 -6.75 -15.15 -8.67
CA LEU A 111 -6.28 -16.50 -8.39
C LEU A 111 -7.32 -17.24 -7.54
N LEU A 112 -7.69 -18.46 -7.95
CA LEU A 112 -8.30 -19.40 -7.02
C LEU A 112 -7.18 -20.14 -6.26
N LEU A 113 -7.03 -19.82 -4.97
CA LEU A 113 -6.00 -20.40 -4.13
C LEU A 113 -6.51 -21.69 -3.48
N LYS A 114 -5.98 -22.83 -3.92
CA LYS A 114 -6.23 -24.14 -3.31
C LYS A 114 -4.94 -24.68 -2.71
N VAL A 115 -4.85 -24.64 -1.38
CA VAL A 115 -3.65 -25.05 -0.64
C VAL A 115 -3.19 -26.46 -1.01
N ASN A 116 -4.14 -27.36 -1.26
CA ASN A 116 -3.89 -28.75 -1.61
C ASN A 116 -3.41 -28.97 -3.06
N GLN A 117 -3.39 -27.94 -3.92
CA GLN A 117 -2.83 -28.03 -5.28
C GLN A 117 -1.32 -27.72 -5.30
N ILE A 118 -0.76 -27.24 -4.19
CA ILE A 118 0.64 -26.87 -4.08
C ILE A 118 1.30 -27.59 -2.89
N GLY A 119 2.62 -27.78 -2.95
CA GLY A 119 3.34 -28.68 -2.05
C GLY A 119 3.29 -28.27 -0.57
N SER A 120 3.24 -26.98 -0.27
CA SER A 120 3.30 -26.45 1.10
C SER A 120 2.43 -25.21 1.32
N ILE A 121 2.09 -24.95 2.59
CA ILE A 121 1.40 -23.72 3.00
C ILE A 121 2.24 -22.49 2.64
N THR A 122 3.57 -22.54 2.79
CA THR A 122 4.47 -21.44 2.42
C THR A 122 4.32 -21.08 0.94
N GLU A 123 4.31 -22.07 0.06
CA GLU A 123 4.16 -21.84 -1.37
C GLU A 123 2.76 -21.31 -1.73
N ALA A 124 1.71 -21.75 -1.02
CA ALA A 124 0.36 -21.20 -1.18
C ALA A 124 0.31 -19.72 -0.77
N ILE A 125 0.94 -19.36 0.35
CA ILE A 125 1.05 -17.98 0.83
C ILE A 125 1.84 -17.13 -0.18
N ASP A 126 2.92 -17.66 -0.74
CA ASP A 126 3.72 -16.96 -1.75
C ASP A 126 2.94 -16.74 -3.05
N ALA A 127 2.16 -17.73 -3.50
CA ALA A 127 1.28 -17.59 -4.65
C ALA A 127 0.22 -16.48 -4.40
N ALA A 128 -0.44 -16.51 -3.25
CA ALA A 128 -1.40 -15.49 -2.86
C ALA A 128 -0.76 -14.09 -2.81
N ASN A 129 0.39 -13.96 -2.16
CA ASN A 129 1.12 -12.70 -2.07
C ASN A 129 1.58 -12.20 -3.44
N MET A 130 2.03 -13.08 -4.33
CA MET A 130 2.42 -12.73 -5.70
C MET A 130 1.25 -12.14 -6.47
N SER A 131 0.08 -12.78 -6.40
CA SER A 131 -1.15 -12.30 -7.02
C SER A 131 -1.60 -10.96 -6.42
N MET A 132 -1.73 -10.89 -5.09
CA MET A 132 -2.16 -9.67 -4.39
C MET A 132 -1.22 -8.48 -4.67
N ARG A 133 0.10 -8.69 -4.69
CA ARG A 133 1.08 -7.64 -5.04
C ARG A 133 0.96 -7.11 -6.45
N ASN A 134 0.31 -7.85 -7.34
CA ASN A 134 0.00 -7.43 -8.70
C ASN A 134 -1.44 -6.97 -8.87
N GLY A 135 -2.13 -6.67 -7.76
CA GLY A 135 -3.50 -6.14 -7.77
C GLY A 135 -4.56 -7.18 -8.14
N TRP A 136 -4.23 -8.47 -8.10
CA TRP A 136 -5.19 -9.53 -8.38
C TRP A 136 -5.96 -9.91 -7.12
N GLY A 137 -7.26 -10.16 -7.29
CA GLY A 137 -8.05 -10.81 -6.25
C GLY A 137 -7.53 -12.21 -5.95
N VAL A 138 -7.67 -12.65 -4.71
CA VAL A 138 -7.38 -14.03 -4.32
C VAL A 138 -8.62 -14.60 -3.68
N MET A 139 -9.08 -15.74 -4.17
CA MET A 139 -10.21 -16.47 -3.62
C MET A 139 -9.69 -17.77 -3.01
N VAL A 140 -9.71 -17.88 -1.69
CA VAL A 140 -9.27 -19.12 -1.01
C VAL A 140 -10.36 -20.18 -1.17
N SER A 141 -10.01 -21.36 -1.68
CA SER A 141 -10.97 -22.42 -1.97
C SER A 141 -10.52 -23.77 -1.45
N HIS A 142 -11.50 -24.61 -1.13
CA HIS A 142 -11.26 -26.05 -0.95
C HIS A 142 -11.30 -26.80 -2.29
N ARG A 143 -10.94 -28.09 -2.27
CA ARG A 143 -11.19 -29.03 -3.36
C ARG A 143 -12.45 -29.87 -3.09
N SER A 144 -13.03 -30.44 -4.14
CA SER A 144 -14.03 -31.50 -4.02
C SER A 144 -13.47 -32.69 -3.23
N GLY A 145 -14.24 -33.17 -2.23
CA GLY A 145 -13.83 -34.28 -1.36
C GLY A 145 -13.12 -33.87 -0.06
N GLU A 146 -13.20 -32.58 0.32
CA GLU A 146 -12.54 -32.06 1.52
C GLU A 146 -13.14 -32.55 2.85
N THR A 147 -12.33 -32.48 3.90
CA THR A 147 -12.68 -32.87 5.28
C THR A 147 -13.32 -31.72 6.09
N GLU A 148 -13.70 -31.99 7.34
CA GLU A 148 -14.16 -30.96 8.30
C GLU A 148 -13.05 -29.98 8.76
N ASP A 149 -11.81 -30.13 8.26
CA ASP A 149 -10.74 -29.18 8.52
C ASP A 149 -11.17 -27.75 8.13
N SER A 150 -11.03 -26.82 9.06
CA SER A 150 -11.50 -25.44 8.89
C SER A 150 -10.39 -24.44 8.57
N PHE A 151 -9.14 -24.89 8.40
CA PHE A 151 -7.95 -24.06 8.24
C PHE A 151 -8.06 -23.00 7.15
N ILE A 152 -8.77 -23.28 6.04
CA ILE A 152 -8.92 -22.28 4.98
C ILE A 152 -9.70 -21.03 5.42
N ALA A 153 -10.51 -21.13 6.48
CA ALA A 153 -11.17 -19.99 7.12
C ALA A 153 -10.17 -19.11 7.87
N ASP A 154 -9.19 -19.70 8.56
CA ASP A 154 -8.10 -18.94 9.19
C ASP A 154 -7.18 -18.34 8.11
N LEU A 155 -6.89 -19.11 7.05
CA LEU A 155 -6.01 -18.68 5.98
C LEU A 155 -6.59 -17.49 5.19
N VAL A 156 -7.88 -17.52 4.84
CA VAL A 156 -8.52 -16.41 4.10
C VAL A 156 -8.46 -15.10 4.88
N VAL A 157 -8.67 -15.15 6.21
CA VAL A 157 -8.62 -13.98 7.08
C VAL A 157 -7.18 -13.53 7.32
N GLY A 158 -6.26 -14.46 7.60
CA GLY A 158 -4.85 -14.17 7.85
C GLY A 158 -4.15 -13.55 6.64
N LEU A 159 -4.45 -14.05 5.43
CA LEU A 159 -3.97 -13.47 4.18
C LEU A 159 -4.75 -12.21 3.76
N ARG A 160 -5.90 -11.94 4.39
CA ARG A 160 -6.79 -10.81 4.09
C ARG A 160 -7.26 -10.80 2.63
N THR A 161 -7.48 -11.96 2.05
CA THR A 161 -7.80 -12.10 0.61
C THR A 161 -9.21 -11.59 0.24
N GLY A 162 -10.11 -11.49 1.23
CA GLY A 162 -11.45 -10.93 1.07
C GLY A 162 -12.49 -11.88 0.47
N GLU A 163 -12.09 -13.06 0.01
CA GLU A 163 -12.97 -13.99 -0.70
C GLU A 163 -12.67 -15.46 -0.37
N ILE A 164 -13.72 -16.23 -0.08
CA ILE A 164 -13.65 -17.68 0.18
C ILE A 164 -14.69 -18.44 -0.65
N LYS A 165 -14.26 -19.54 -1.29
CA LYS A 165 -15.13 -20.50 -1.98
C LYS A 165 -15.12 -21.84 -1.24
N THR A 166 -16.13 -22.05 -0.41
CA THR A 166 -16.28 -23.30 0.37
C THR A 166 -17.62 -24.02 0.13
N GLY A 167 -18.30 -23.64 -0.96
CA GLY A 167 -19.58 -24.21 -1.35
C GLY A 167 -20.74 -23.77 -0.47
N ALA A 168 -21.94 -24.30 -0.76
CA ALA A 168 -23.14 -23.99 0.01
C ALA A 168 -23.00 -24.43 1.49
N PRO A 169 -23.67 -23.74 2.45
CA PRO A 169 -23.68 -24.10 3.87
C PRO A 169 -24.53 -25.36 4.12
N CYS A 170 -24.10 -26.46 3.52
CA CYS A 170 -24.70 -27.78 3.61
C CYS A 170 -23.58 -28.79 3.80
N ARG A 171 -23.86 -29.88 4.53
CA ARG A 171 -22.89 -30.92 4.91
C ARG A 171 -21.81 -30.40 5.86
N SER A 172 -21.29 -31.30 6.68
CA SER A 172 -20.45 -30.93 7.82
C SER A 172 -19.14 -30.27 7.40
N GLU A 173 -18.54 -30.73 6.29
CA GLU A 173 -17.24 -30.22 5.81
C GLU A 173 -17.29 -28.73 5.45
N ARG A 174 -18.42 -28.25 4.93
CA ARG A 174 -18.59 -26.84 4.53
C ARG A 174 -19.00 -25.98 5.72
N LEU A 175 -19.93 -26.49 6.53
CA LEU A 175 -20.41 -25.80 7.72
C LEU A 175 -19.29 -25.55 8.74
N ALA A 176 -18.35 -26.48 8.90
CA ALA A 176 -17.20 -26.31 9.79
C ALA A 176 -16.40 -25.03 9.50
N LYS A 177 -16.21 -24.70 8.21
CA LYS A 177 -15.44 -23.52 7.76
C LYS A 177 -16.21 -22.23 7.98
N TYR A 178 -17.52 -22.20 7.70
CA TYR A 178 -18.36 -21.04 8.03
C TYR A 178 -18.42 -20.77 9.54
N ASN A 179 -18.54 -21.82 10.36
CA ASN A 179 -18.51 -21.67 11.82
C ASN A 179 -17.16 -21.13 12.32
N GLN A 180 -16.05 -21.51 11.68
CA GLN A 180 -14.75 -20.96 12.01
C GLN A 180 -14.65 -19.46 11.67
N LEU A 181 -15.20 -19.01 10.53
CA LEU A 181 -15.25 -17.58 10.21
C LEU A 181 -16.04 -16.78 11.26
N LEU A 182 -17.14 -17.32 11.78
CA LEU A 182 -17.91 -16.67 12.85
C LEU A 182 -17.10 -16.58 14.15
N ARG A 183 -16.35 -17.62 14.53
CA ARG A 183 -15.46 -17.57 15.70
C ARG A 183 -14.35 -16.55 15.54
N ILE A 184 -13.75 -16.46 14.35
CA ILE A 184 -12.73 -15.45 14.04
C ILE A 184 -13.32 -14.04 14.12
N GLU A 185 -14.54 -13.82 13.61
CA GLU A 185 -15.25 -12.55 13.74
C GLU A 185 -15.48 -12.16 15.21
N GLU A 186 -15.96 -13.10 16.03
CA GLU A 186 -16.17 -12.90 17.47
C GLU A 186 -14.86 -12.53 18.20
N GLU A 187 -13.76 -13.19 17.86
CA GLU A 187 -12.44 -12.92 18.44
C GLU A 187 -11.89 -11.54 18.04
N LEU A 188 -11.99 -11.19 16.75
CA LEU A 188 -11.45 -9.93 16.23
C LEU A 188 -12.33 -8.73 16.60
N GLY A 189 -13.63 -8.92 16.78
CA GLY A 189 -14.59 -7.86 17.10
C GLY A 189 -14.45 -6.66 16.15
N SER A 190 -14.25 -5.45 16.69
CA SER A 190 -14.10 -4.23 15.88
C SER A 190 -12.82 -4.16 15.02
N LYS A 191 -11.92 -5.15 15.12
CA LYS A 191 -10.71 -5.24 14.29
C LYS A 191 -10.96 -5.89 12.94
N CYS A 192 -12.07 -6.62 12.78
CA CYS A 192 -12.44 -7.22 11.51
C CYS A 192 -13.25 -6.25 10.64
N SER A 193 -13.19 -6.43 9.33
CA SER A 193 -14.02 -5.67 8.38
C SER A 193 -14.51 -6.60 7.27
N TYR A 194 -15.81 -6.57 7.00
CA TYR A 194 -16.36 -7.27 5.85
C TYR A 194 -15.91 -6.60 4.55
N ALA A 195 -15.38 -7.40 3.62
CA ALA A 195 -14.84 -6.93 2.35
C ALA A 195 -15.87 -6.24 1.45
N GLY A 196 -17.13 -6.67 1.48
CA GLY A 196 -18.23 -6.11 0.70
C GLY A 196 -17.90 -6.01 -0.80
N SER A 197 -18.18 -4.85 -1.40
CA SER A 197 -17.87 -4.59 -2.82
C SER A 197 -16.37 -4.53 -3.13
N ASN A 198 -15.50 -4.46 -2.11
CA ASN A 198 -14.06 -4.38 -2.27
C ASN A 198 -13.39 -5.76 -2.25
N PHE A 199 -14.16 -6.86 -2.27
CA PHE A 199 -13.68 -8.26 -2.18
C PHE A 199 -12.48 -8.58 -3.07
N ARG A 200 -12.39 -7.99 -4.27
CA ARG A 200 -11.27 -8.19 -5.21
C ARG A 200 -9.94 -7.59 -4.77
N THR A 201 -9.97 -6.58 -3.90
CA THR A 201 -8.79 -5.75 -3.57
C THR A 201 -8.45 -5.76 -2.10
N VAL A 202 -9.16 -6.54 -1.29
CA VAL A 202 -8.80 -6.69 0.12
C VAL A 202 -7.47 -7.44 0.20
N GLY A 203 -6.53 -6.93 0.99
CA GLY A 203 -5.20 -7.53 1.13
C GLY A 203 -4.27 -7.31 -0.05
N CYS A 204 -4.79 -6.93 -1.23
CA CYS A 204 -3.97 -6.42 -2.32
C CYS A 204 -3.33 -5.11 -1.86
N PRO A 205 -2.00 -5.01 -1.77
CA PRO A 205 -1.40 -3.70 -1.85
C PRO A 205 -1.80 -3.19 -3.23
N LYS A 206 -2.66 -2.18 -3.26
CA LYS A 206 -2.73 -1.35 -4.45
C LYS A 206 -1.26 -0.95 -4.76
N LYS A 207 -0.88 -0.83 -6.03
CA LYS A 207 0.44 -0.29 -6.37
C LYS A 207 0.35 1.23 -6.28
N GLY A 208 1.40 1.86 -5.78
CA GLY A 208 1.49 3.32 -5.68
C GLY A 208 1.14 3.88 -4.31
N MET A 209 0.98 5.19 -4.23
CA MET A 209 0.70 5.90 -2.97
C MET A 209 -0.81 6.09 -2.85
N PHE A 210 -1.46 5.60 -1.78
CA PHE A 210 -2.93 5.76 -1.60
C PHE A 210 -3.31 6.99 -0.81
N ARG A 211 -2.42 7.43 0.05
CA ARG A 211 -2.54 8.68 0.79
C ARG A 211 -1.75 9.73 0.01
N LYS A 212 -2.31 10.94 -0.10
CA LYS A 212 -1.65 12.03 -0.81
C LYS A 212 -0.23 12.20 -0.25
N PRO A 213 0.82 11.98 -1.05
CA PRO A 213 2.15 11.86 -0.52
C PRO A 213 2.71 13.18 -0.02
N VAL A 214 3.69 13.07 0.88
CA VAL A 214 4.51 14.21 1.32
C VAL A 214 5.94 13.97 0.87
N VAL A 215 6.54 14.96 0.22
CA VAL A 215 7.97 14.95 -0.11
C VAL A 215 8.65 16.11 0.61
N GLY A 216 9.33 15.78 1.70
CA GLY A 216 10.08 16.70 2.54
C GLY A 216 11.55 16.77 2.15
N GLY A 217 12.12 17.97 2.03
CA GLY A 217 13.54 18.19 1.82
C GLY A 217 14.21 18.73 3.09
N ASN A 218 14.94 17.89 3.82
CA ASN A 218 15.73 18.30 4.98
C ASN A 218 17.14 18.71 4.55
N TRP A 219 17.40 20.03 4.52
CA TRP A 219 18.70 20.56 4.13
C TRP A 219 19.77 20.44 5.21
N LYS A 220 19.39 20.02 6.43
CA LYS A 220 20.27 19.92 7.59
C LYS A 220 21.05 21.22 7.82
N SER A 221 22.28 21.16 8.31
CA SER A 221 23.17 22.32 8.45
C SER A 221 23.96 22.60 7.15
N THR A 222 23.26 22.76 6.01
CA THR A 222 23.89 23.02 4.70
C THR A 222 23.25 24.22 3.99
N GLY A 223 24.05 24.95 3.22
CA GLY A 223 23.59 25.92 2.23
C GLY A 223 24.20 27.31 2.38
N THR A 224 23.97 28.15 1.37
CA THR A 224 24.26 29.59 1.34
C THR A 224 23.02 30.30 0.79
N LEU A 225 22.89 31.62 0.98
CA LEU A 225 21.78 32.40 0.41
C LEU A 225 21.70 32.24 -1.13
N ALA A 226 22.83 32.32 -1.83
CA ALA A 226 22.87 32.16 -3.28
C ALA A 226 22.33 30.78 -3.72
N LYS A 227 22.77 29.70 -3.05
CA LYS A 227 22.31 28.35 -3.37
C LYS A 227 20.84 28.12 -2.99
N LEU A 228 20.38 28.74 -1.91
CA LEU A 228 18.97 28.73 -1.52
C LEU A 228 18.09 29.38 -2.60
N GLU A 229 18.47 30.56 -3.07
CA GLU A 229 17.71 31.28 -4.11
C GLU A 229 17.66 30.49 -5.42
N GLU A 230 18.79 29.91 -5.84
CA GLU A 230 18.89 29.05 -7.03
C GLU A 230 17.96 27.83 -6.94
N LEU A 231 18.02 27.08 -5.84
CA LEU A 231 17.22 25.87 -5.65
C LEU A 231 15.73 26.17 -5.51
N LEU A 232 15.37 27.19 -4.73
CA LEU A 232 13.95 27.55 -4.57
C LEU A 232 13.35 28.10 -5.87
N THR A 233 14.13 28.81 -6.69
CA THR A 233 13.70 29.20 -8.04
C THR A 233 13.45 27.96 -8.91
N THR A 234 14.33 26.98 -8.84
CA THR A 234 14.18 25.70 -9.56
C THR A 234 12.92 24.96 -9.12
N PHE A 235 12.69 24.83 -7.80
CA PHE A 235 11.54 24.09 -7.26
C PHE A 235 10.22 24.81 -7.51
N LYS A 236 10.22 26.15 -7.43
CA LYS A 236 9.06 26.98 -7.79
C LYS A 236 8.73 26.86 -9.29
N GLY A 237 9.76 26.88 -10.14
CA GLY A 237 9.61 26.72 -11.59
C GLY A 237 9.12 25.33 -12.01
N PHE A 238 9.51 24.28 -11.28
CA PHE A 238 8.99 22.92 -11.48
C PHE A 238 7.49 22.83 -11.19
N GLY A 239 7.00 23.52 -10.16
CA GLY A 239 5.58 23.62 -9.85
C GLY A 239 4.88 22.29 -9.51
N PRO A 240 5.24 21.62 -8.40
CA PRO A 240 4.55 20.42 -7.91
C PRO A 240 3.02 20.59 -7.86
N ASP A 241 2.24 19.58 -8.21
CA ASP A 241 0.78 19.69 -8.12
C ASP A 241 0.30 19.43 -6.68
N PRO A 242 -0.24 20.44 -5.96
CA PRO A 242 -0.64 20.30 -4.55
C PRO A 242 -1.84 19.36 -4.35
N LYS A 243 -2.55 18.99 -5.42
CA LYS A 243 -3.59 17.95 -5.40
C LYS A 243 -2.99 16.55 -5.30
N HIS A 244 -1.76 16.37 -5.76
CA HIS A 244 -1.12 15.05 -5.89
C HIS A 244 0.11 14.88 -5.00
N VAL A 245 0.70 15.96 -4.46
CA VAL A 245 1.83 15.87 -3.54
C VAL A 245 1.92 17.13 -2.67
N ASP A 246 2.10 16.94 -1.35
CA ASP A 246 2.53 18.03 -0.46
C ASP A 246 4.06 18.12 -0.51
N THR A 247 4.60 19.29 -0.85
CA THR A 247 6.06 19.51 -0.94
C THR A 247 6.51 20.51 0.12
N VAL A 248 7.47 20.13 0.95
CA VAL A 248 7.99 20.99 2.03
C VAL A 248 9.51 20.99 2.07
N ILE A 249 10.13 22.15 2.32
CA ILE A 249 11.57 22.30 2.52
C ILE A 249 11.86 22.77 3.95
N PHE A 250 12.84 22.14 4.59
CA PHE A 250 13.35 22.50 5.91
C PHE A 250 14.79 23.04 5.78
N PRO A 251 14.98 24.35 5.51
CA PRO A 251 16.30 24.98 5.47
C PRO A 251 16.86 25.19 6.89
N PRO A 252 18.18 25.48 7.03
CA PRO A 252 18.73 25.96 8.30
C PRO A 252 17.97 27.19 8.82
N THR A 253 17.81 27.33 10.15
CA THR A 253 17.02 28.42 10.77
C THR A 253 17.39 29.81 10.26
N LEU A 254 18.68 30.09 10.06
CA LEU A 254 19.18 31.39 9.57
C LEU A 254 18.67 31.74 8.15
N HIS A 255 18.24 30.73 7.39
CA HIS A 255 17.80 30.86 6.01
C HIS A 255 16.27 30.81 5.85
N VAL A 256 15.52 30.54 6.92
CA VAL A 256 14.05 30.37 6.86
C VAL A 256 13.36 31.63 6.34
N ALA A 257 13.68 32.80 6.87
CA ALA A 257 13.07 34.06 6.43
C ALA A 257 13.37 34.38 4.95
N ALA A 258 14.60 34.09 4.50
CA ALA A 258 14.98 34.24 3.10
C ALA A 258 14.24 33.24 2.20
N ALA A 259 14.06 31.99 2.65
CA ALA A 259 13.29 30.98 1.92
C ALA A 259 11.82 31.37 1.76
N VAL A 260 11.18 31.83 2.84
CA VAL A 260 9.81 32.35 2.80
C VAL A 260 9.71 33.50 1.80
N LYS A 261 10.68 34.43 1.82
CA LYS A 261 10.73 35.55 0.89
C LYS A 261 10.87 35.09 -0.58
N ALA A 262 11.74 34.12 -0.86
CA ALA A 262 11.96 33.59 -2.20
C ALA A 262 10.70 32.93 -2.79
N LEU A 263 9.84 32.36 -1.93
CA LEU A 263 8.57 31.77 -2.33
C LEU A 263 7.37 32.72 -2.20
N GLN A 264 7.58 34.02 -1.91
CA GLN A 264 6.52 35.03 -1.94
C GLN A 264 5.84 35.09 -3.33
N GLY A 265 4.55 35.40 -3.32
CA GLY A 265 3.68 35.30 -4.50
C GLY A 265 2.99 33.94 -4.65
N GLY A 266 3.25 33.00 -3.74
CA GLY A 266 2.61 31.69 -3.70
C GLY A 266 3.34 30.64 -4.52
N GLY A 267 2.89 29.41 -4.36
CA GLY A 267 3.47 28.23 -4.97
C GLY A 267 3.13 26.98 -4.13
N PRO A 268 3.27 25.79 -4.72
CA PRO A 268 2.93 24.52 -4.07
C PRO A 268 4.02 24.01 -3.10
N VAL A 269 5.16 24.71 -3.00
CA VAL A 269 6.27 24.38 -2.10
C VAL A 269 6.13 25.19 -0.81
N GLU A 270 6.08 24.50 0.33
CA GLU A 270 5.99 25.12 1.65
C GLU A 270 7.36 25.12 2.37
N ILE A 271 7.53 26.02 3.34
CA ILE A 271 8.72 26.09 4.19
C ILE A 271 8.36 25.65 5.61
N GLY A 272 9.23 24.86 6.22
CA GLY A 272 9.17 24.50 7.64
C GLY A 272 10.49 24.77 8.36
N VAL A 273 10.48 24.55 9.68
CA VAL A 273 11.71 24.61 10.51
C VAL A 273 12.20 23.22 10.90
N GLN A 274 13.51 23.06 11.00
CA GLN A 274 14.15 21.77 11.30
C GLN A 274 13.99 21.30 12.76
N ASN A 275 13.66 22.21 13.68
CA ASN A 275 13.45 21.92 15.09
C ASN A 275 12.71 23.08 15.79
N ILE A 276 12.11 22.78 16.93
CA ILE A 276 11.66 23.75 17.94
C ILE A 276 12.09 23.28 19.34
N CYS A 277 12.12 24.18 20.31
CA CYS A 277 12.46 23.86 21.69
C CYS A 277 11.23 23.44 22.52
N THR A 278 11.46 22.91 23.73
CA THR A 278 10.39 22.52 24.67
C THR A 278 9.80 23.67 25.47
N LYS A 279 10.25 24.91 25.21
CA LYS A 279 9.90 26.11 26.00
C LYS A 279 9.06 27.06 25.17
N ASP A 280 8.19 27.84 25.81
CA ASP A 280 7.32 28.81 25.13
C ASP A 280 8.05 30.08 24.66
N GLY A 281 9.26 30.31 25.17
CA GLY A 281 10.10 31.49 24.95
C GLY A 281 10.86 31.84 26.24
N GLY A 282 11.75 32.83 26.18
CA GLY A 282 12.49 33.32 27.35
C GLY A 282 14.00 33.07 27.28
N ALA A 283 14.62 32.84 28.43
CA ALA A 283 16.08 32.74 28.59
C ALA A 283 16.65 31.39 28.11
N PHE A 284 16.47 31.09 26.82
CA PHE A 284 16.94 29.87 26.16
C PHE A 284 17.77 30.24 24.93
N THR A 285 18.97 30.78 25.17
CA THR A 285 19.87 31.26 24.12
C THR A 285 20.14 30.19 23.06
N GLY A 286 19.87 30.52 21.79
CA GLY A 286 20.07 29.64 20.63
C GLY A 286 18.85 28.81 20.23
N GLU A 287 17.81 28.76 21.06
CA GLU A 287 16.61 27.96 20.81
C GLU A 287 15.56 28.71 19.96
N VAL A 288 14.80 27.94 19.17
CA VAL A 288 13.64 28.44 18.40
C VAL A 288 12.36 27.99 19.10
N SER A 289 11.56 28.95 19.57
CA SER A 289 10.26 28.65 20.18
C SER A 289 9.17 28.45 19.10
N VAL A 290 8.11 27.73 19.45
CA VAL A 290 6.95 27.57 18.54
C VAL A 290 6.28 28.92 18.21
N ALA A 291 6.37 29.91 19.11
CA ALA A 291 5.86 31.26 18.86
C ALA A 291 6.60 31.98 17.73
N MET A 292 7.91 31.77 17.59
CA MET A 292 8.70 32.32 16.47
C MET A 292 8.32 31.69 15.13
N VAL A 293 7.96 30.41 15.13
CA VAL A 293 7.48 29.69 13.94
C VAL A 293 6.12 30.24 13.48
N ASP A 294 5.21 30.46 14.44
CA ASP A 294 3.88 31.05 14.23
C ASP A 294 3.96 32.53 13.77
N ASP A 295 4.93 33.30 14.28
CA ASP A 295 5.18 34.68 13.84
C ASP A 295 5.51 34.75 12.34
N LEU A 296 6.33 33.82 11.86
CA LEU A 296 6.65 33.65 10.43
C LEU A 296 5.53 32.99 9.61
N LYS A 297 4.39 32.65 10.23
CA LYS A 297 3.23 32.00 9.60
C LYS A 297 3.58 30.71 8.86
N LEU A 298 4.58 30.00 9.35
CA LEU A 298 4.97 28.71 8.82
C LEU A 298 3.95 27.65 9.22
N LYS A 299 3.83 26.61 8.40
CA LYS A 299 2.88 25.52 8.64
C LYS A 299 3.54 24.21 9.05
N TRP A 300 4.87 24.09 8.95
CA TRP A 300 5.57 22.83 9.13
C TRP A 300 6.71 22.92 10.14
N VAL A 301 6.85 21.86 10.93
CA VAL A 301 7.99 21.65 11.82
C VAL A 301 8.41 20.20 11.79
N MET A 302 9.72 19.96 11.78
CA MET A 302 10.29 18.64 11.99
C MET A 302 10.63 18.46 13.48
N VAL A 303 10.34 17.28 14.03
CA VAL A 303 10.57 16.94 15.43
C VAL A 303 11.19 15.55 15.54
N GLY A 304 12.19 15.39 16.39
CA GLY A 304 12.75 14.07 16.71
C GLY A 304 13.64 13.47 15.63
N HIS A 305 14.18 14.26 14.70
CA HIS A 305 15.14 13.79 13.70
C HIS A 305 16.31 13.04 14.35
N SER A 306 16.76 11.96 13.72
CA SER A 306 17.81 11.07 14.23
C SER A 306 19.08 11.78 14.74
N GLU A 307 19.54 12.83 14.06
CA GLU A 307 20.69 13.66 14.48
C GLU A 307 20.44 14.39 15.81
N ARG A 308 19.20 14.83 16.08
CA ARG A 308 18.84 15.51 17.34
C ARG A 308 18.84 14.55 18.52
N ARG A 309 18.33 13.35 18.30
CA ARG A 309 18.33 12.26 19.30
C ARG A 309 19.75 11.80 19.62
N SER A 310 20.55 11.54 18.58
CA SER A 310 21.88 10.93 18.74
C SER A 310 22.99 11.92 19.10
N LEU A 311 23.01 13.12 18.52
CA LEU A 311 24.10 14.08 18.70
C LEU A 311 23.81 15.11 19.80
N TYR A 312 22.53 15.38 20.06
CA TYR A 312 22.09 16.42 21.00
C TYR A 312 21.27 15.87 22.17
N GLY A 313 21.05 14.54 22.23
CA GLY A 313 20.42 13.88 23.37
C GLY A 313 18.93 14.13 23.54
N GLU A 314 18.20 14.52 22.48
CA GLU A 314 16.75 14.71 22.57
C GLU A 314 16.03 13.40 22.89
N THR A 315 15.28 13.39 24.00
CA THR A 315 14.55 12.23 24.50
C THR A 315 13.19 12.05 23.84
N ASP A 316 12.55 10.91 24.08
CA ASP A 316 11.18 10.65 23.61
C ASP A 316 10.19 11.62 24.28
N GLU A 317 10.43 11.95 25.55
CA GLU A 317 9.66 12.93 26.33
C GLU A 317 9.81 14.35 25.76
N ASP A 318 11.05 14.77 25.41
CA ASP A 318 11.27 16.06 24.75
C ASP A 318 10.52 16.15 23.43
N CYS A 319 10.57 15.08 22.64
CA CYS A 319 9.83 14.99 21.38
C CYS A 319 8.32 15.12 21.60
N ALA A 320 7.76 14.40 22.57
CA ALA A 320 6.34 14.47 22.91
C ALA A 320 5.90 15.89 23.29
N VAL A 321 6.70 16.60 24.11
CA VAL A 321 6.43 18.01 24.47
C VAL A 321 6.46 18.92 23.23
N LYS A 322 7.41 18.73 22.32
CA LYS A 322 7.49 19.52 21.08
C LYS A 322 6.31 19.26 20.15
N VAL A 323 5.90 18.00 19.99
CA VAL A 323 4.72 17.65 19.19
C VAL A 323 3.46 18.30 19.76
N GLU A 324 3.23 18.20 21.07
CA GLU A 324 2.10 18.84 21.75
C GLU A 324 2.04 20.35 21.48
N LYS A 325 3.17 21.04 21.63
CA LYS A 325 3.28 22.49 21.39
C LYS A 325 3.04 22.85 19.92
N ALA A 326 3.59 22.09 18.99
CA ALA A 326 3.42 22.33 17.56
C ALA A 326 1.96 22.16 17.13
N LEU A 327 1.31 21.06 17.55
CA LEU A 327 -0.09 20.79 17.25
C LEU A 327 -1.02 21.82 17.89
N ALA A 328 -0.73 22.30 19.11
CA ALA A 328 -1.49 23.37 19.76
C ALA A 328 -1.45 24.70 18.98
N LYS A 329 -0.47 24.88 18.09
CA LYS A 329 -0.36 26.02 17.16
C LYS A 329 -0.86 25.70 15.74
N GLY A 330 -1.44 24.52 15.52
CA GLY A 330 -2.00 24.10 14.23
C GLY A 330 -0.95 23.75 13.17
N LEU A 331 0.31 23.58 13.57
CA LEU A 331 1.40 23.18 12.69
C LEU A 331 1.24 21.71 12.25
N ASN A 332 1.58 21.43 11.01
CA ASN A 332 1.87 20.09 10.52
C ASN A 332 3.21 19.64 11.11
N VAL A 333 3.24 18.46 11.72
CA VAL A 333 4.41 17.91 12.40
C VAL A 333 4.96 16.74 11.61
N MET A 334 6.20 16.86 11.16
CA MET A 334 6.98 15.77 10.61
C MET A 334 7.77 15.13 11.74
N PHE A 335 7.23 14.07 12.32
CA PHE A 335 7.81 13.38 13.46
C PHE A 335 8.69 12.22 13.01
N CYS A 336 9.97 12.29 13.33
CA CYS A 336 10.94 11.27 12.94
C CYS A 336 11.10 10.19 14.01
N ILE A 337 11.15 8.95 13.54
CA ILE A 337 11.39 7.74 14.32
C ILE A 337 12.39 6.84 13.59
N GLY A 338 13.03 5.93 14.29
CA GLY A 338 13.89 4.93 13.68
C GLY A 338 14.99 4.42 14.60
N GLU A 339 15.59 3.32 14.19
CA GLU A 339 16.55 2.55 14.96
C GLU A 339 17.99 2.69 14.43
N GLN A 340 18.95 2.54 15.34
CA GLN A 340 20.37 2.47 15.05
C GLN A 340 20.76 1.12 14.44
N LEU A 341 21.93 1.04 13.79
CA LEU A 341 22.42 -0.20 13.18
C LEU A 341 22.53 -1.36 14.18
N SER A 342 22.95 -1.07 15.41
CA SER A 342 23.06 -2.06 16.49
C SER A 342 21.70 -2.64 16.87
N GLU A 343 20.66 -1.79 16.91
CA GLU A 343 19.30 -2.17 17.24
C GLU A 343 18.67 -3.00 16.11
N ARG A 344 18.87 -2.60 14.84
CA ARG A 344 18.46 -3.40 13.68
C ARG A 344 19.10 -4.79 13.70
N LYS A 345 20.41 -4.87 13.94
CA LYS A 345 21.15 -6.14 14.04
C LYS A 345 20.68 -7.01 15.19
N ALA A 346 20.13 -6.41 16.24
CA ALA A 346 19.55 -7.11 17.39
C ALA A 346 18.06 -7.47 17.20
N GLY A 347 17.46 -7.18 16.04
CA GLY A 347 16.04 -7.45 15.79
C GLY A 347 15.08 -6.50 16.51
N LYS A 348 15.54 -5.33 16.94
CA LYS A 348 14.79 -4.39 17.81
C LYS A 348 14.08 -3.26 17.06
N THR A 349 13.99 -3.31 15.73
CA THR A 349 13.38 -2.24 14.92
C THR A 349 11.98 -1.86 15.42
N GLN A 350 11.11 -2.86 15.61
CA GLN A 350 9.75 -2.64 16.09
C GLN A 350 9.75 -2.08 17.52
N GLU A 351 10.52 -2.66 18.44
CA GLU A 351 10.63 -2.22 19.84
C GLU A 351 10.99 -0.73 19.93
N VAL A 352 11.98 -0.29 19.14
CA VAL A 352 12.44 1.10 19.12
C VAL A 352 11.38 2.04 18.53
N CYS A 353 10.82 1.70 17.36
CA CYS A 353 9.80 2.53 16.71
C CYS A 353 8.53 2.63 17.56
N ASP A 354 8.08 1.52 18.17
CA ASP A 354 6.94 1.49 19.08
C ASP A 354 7.16 2.39 20.28
N LYS A 355 8.34 2.31 20.92
CA LYS A 355 8.68 3.14 22.07
C LYS A 355 8.59 4.64 21.71
N GLN A 356 9.23 5.04 20.62
CA GLN A 356 9.25 6.43 20.16
C GLN A 356 7.84 6.93 19.82
N MET A 357 7.02 6.11 19.15
CA MET A 357 5.64 6.46 18.81
C MET A 357 4.74 6.52 20.03
N ARG A 358 4.84 5.58 20.97
CA ARG A 358 4.01 5.53 22.19
C ARG A 358 4.24 6.73 23.11
N ALA A 359 5.42 7.34 23.09
CA ALA A 359 5.67 8.58 23.83
C ALA A 359 4.85 9.76 23.26
N VAL A 360 4.65 9.80 21.94
CA VAL A 360 4.00 10.92 21.25
C VAL A 360 2.49 10.74 21.09
N ILE A 361 1.99 9.51 20.86
CA ILE A 361 0.56 9.22 20.64
C ILE A 361 -0.37 9.94 21.64
N PRO A 362 -0.12 9.91 22.97
CA PRO A 362 -0.99 10.57 23.95
C PRO A 362 -1.05 12.09 23.83
N LYS A 363 -0.10 12.69 23.11
CA LYS A 363 0.02 14.14 22.87
C LYS A 363 -0.58 14.59 21.54
N VAL A 364 -0.98 13.65 20.68
CA VAL A 364 -1.55 13.97 19.36
C VAL A 364 -3.03 14.27 19.50
N THR A 365 -3.39 15.55 19.33
CA THR A 365 -4.79 16.01 19.34
C THR A 365 -5.43 16.00 17.93
N ASP A 366 -4.62 16.08 16.88
CA ASP A 366 -5.07 16.08 15.48
C ASP A 366 -4.14 15.24 14.60
N TRP A 367 -4.58 14.03 14.27
CA TRP A 367 -3.82 13.11 13.41
C TRP A 367 -3.72 13.57 11.95
N SER A 368 -4.60 14.48 11.49
CA SER A 368 -4.49 15.04 10.13
C SER A 368 -3.25 15.91 9.95
N LYS A 369 -2.71 16.40 11.07
CA LYS A 369 -1.50 17.22 11.16
C LYS A 369 -0.24 16.43 11.45
N MET A 370 -0.34 15.14 11.73
CA MET A 370 0.81 14.26 11.97
C MET A 370 1.25 13.57 10.69
N ILE A 371 2.56 13.65 10.44
CA ILE A 371 3.26 12.94 9.38
C ILE A 371 4.43 12.22 10.05
N ILE A 372 4.55 10.92 9.85
CA ILE A 372 5.61 10.12 10.47
C ILE A 372 6.72 9.95 9.42
N ALA A 373 7.97 10.16 9.79
CA ALA A 373 9.13 9.84 8.95
C ALA A 373 9.91 8.70 9.59
N TYR A 374 9.85 7.51 9.00
CA TYR A 374 10.68 6.38 9.41
C TYR A 374 12.09 6.53 8.81
N GLU A 375 13.06 6.73 9.68
CA GLU A 375 14.46 7.00 9.40
C GLU A 375 15.32 5.82 9.86
N PRO A 376 15.56 4.78 9.04
CA PRO A 376 16.55 3.76 9.38
C PRO A 376 17.92 4.43 9.51
N VAL A 377 18.36 4.73 10.74
CA VAL A 377 19.48 5.66 11.00
C VAL A 377 20.76 5.15 10.35
N TRP A 378 20.89 3.83 10.26
CA TRP A 378 21.98 3.13 9.61
C TRP A 378 22.04 3.29 8.07
N ALA A 379 20.98 3.78 7.44
CA ALA A 379 20.88 4.04 6.00
C ALA A 379 20.84 5.54 5.67
N ILE A 380 21.20 6.43 6.61
CA ILE A 380 21.27 7.88 6.42
C ILE A 380 22.72 8.31 6.22
N GLY A 381 23.09 8.67 4.99
CA GLY A 381 24.42 9.22 4.70
C GLY A 381 25.59 8.24 4.86
N THR A 382 25.32 6.96 5.09
CA THR A 382 26.33 5.89 5.26
C THR A 382 26.70 5.20 3.95
N GLY A 383 25.96 5.43 2.86
CA GLY A 383 26.06 4.68 1.61
C GLY A 383 25.38 3.31 1.65
N VAL A 384 24.93 2.85 2.81
CA VAL A 384 24.08 1.66 2.95
C VAL A 384 22.64 2.07 2.67
N VAL A 385 21.95 1.31 1.82
CA VAL A 385 20.56 1.59 1.42
C VAL A 385 19.68 0.47 1.95
N ALA A 386 18.63 0.80 2.70
CA ALA A 386 17.64 -0.20 3.09
C ALA A 386 16.94 -0.74 1.85
N THR A 387 16.68 -2.06 1.81
CA THR A 387 15.93 -2.64 0.71
C THR A 387 14.47 -2.18 0.77
N PRO A 388 13.74 -2.17 -0.35
CA PRO A 388 12.31 -1.87 -0.35
C PRO A 388 11.51 -2.74 0.64
N LEU A 389 11.89 -4.01 0.80
CA LEU A 389 11.26 -4.90 1.77
C LEU A 389 11.50 -4.46 3.22
N GLN A 390 12.70 -4.01 3.57
CA GLN A 390 13.01 -3.51 4.91
C GLN A 390 12.25 -2.22 5.23
N ALA A 391 12.11 -1.33 4.24
CA ALA A 391 11.30 -0.13 4.36
C ALA A 391 9.83 -0.48 4.58
N GLN A 392 9.27 -1.35 3.73
CA GLN A 392 7.89 -1.82 3.83
C GLN A 392 7.60 -2.50 5.17
N GLU A 393 8.50 -3.35 5.64
CA GLU A 393 8.38 -4.03 6.94
C GLU A 393 8.22 -3.02 8.08
N ALA A 394 9.12 -2.04 8.19
CA ALA A 394 9.06 -1.04 9.26
C ALA A 394 7.81 -0.15 9.16
N HIS A 395 7.45 0.30 7.96
CA HIS A 395 6.25 1.10 7.74
C HIS A 395 4.97 0.34 8.11
N PHE A 396 4.88 -0.93 7.72
CA PHE A 396 3.75 -1.79 8.05
C PHE A 396 3.61 -1.98 9.57
N GLN A 397 4.72 -2.21 10.29
CA GLN A 397 4.69 -2.33 11.76
C GLN A 397 4.22 -1.05 12.45
N VAL A 398 4.69 0.12 12.00
CA VAL A 398 4.21 1.41 12.54
C VAL A 398 2.72 1.59 12.26
N ARG A 399 2.24 1.20 11.07
CA ARG A 399 0.80 1.29 10.75
C ARG A 399 -0.03 0.31 11.58
N LEU A 400 0.45 -0.89 11.85
CA LEU A 400 -0.18 -1.85 12.75
C LEU A 400 -0.29 -1.30 14.17
N LEU A 401 0.79 -0.72 14.72
CA LEU A 401 0.77 -0.05 16.01
C LEU A 401 -0.32 1.03 16.07
N LEU A 402 -0.38 1.89 15.05
CA LEU A 402 -1.38 2.96 14.99
C LEU A 402 -2.80 2.40 14.88
N ARG A 403 -2.99 1.29 14.16
CA ARG A 403 -4.29 0.64 14.07
C ARG A 403 -4.71 0.07 15.42
N ASP A 404 -3.79 -0.53 16.15
CA ASP A 404 -4.04 -1.14 17.46
C ASP A 404 -4.33 -0.10 18.54
N VAL A 405 -3.59 1.02 18.53
CA VAL A 405 -3.66 2.02 19.61
C VAL A 405 -4.63 3.16 19.29
N CYS A 406 -4.74 3.55 18.02
CA CYS A 406 -5.50 4.73 17.57
C CYS A 406 -6.70 4.39 16.68
N GLY A 407 -6.86 3.12 16.30
CA GLY A 407 -7.95 2.64 15.45
C GLY A 407 -7.67 2.73 13.94
N ALA A 408 -8.46 2.00 13.16
CA ALA A 408 -8.32 1.87 11.71
C ALA A 408 -8.31 3.20 10.97
N GLN A 409 -9.19 4.13 11.32
CA GLN A 409 -9.33 5.42 10.63
C GLN A 409 -8.04 6.25 10.70
N VAL A 410 -7.38 6.29 11.86
CA VAL A 410 -6.10 6.99 12.04
C VAL A 410 -5.02 6.29 11.23
N ALA A 411 -4.89 4.98 11.40
CA ALA A 411 -3.87 4.19 10.72
C ALA A 411 -3.95 4.27 9.19
N ASP A 412 -5.17 4.38 8.64
CA ASP A 412 -5.39 4.42 7.19
C ASP A 412 -5.24 5.81 6.58
N SER A 413 -5.25 6.87 7.39
CA SER A 413 -5.13 8.26 6.93
C SER A 413 -3.76 8.90 7.19
N VAL A 414 -3.07 8.49 8.25
CA VAL A 414 -1.74 9.00 8.58
C VAL A 414 -0.72 8.62 7.51
N ARG A 415 0.11 9.59 7.13
CA ARG A 415 1.16 9.41 6.12
C ARG A 415 2.46 9.01 6.80
N ILE A 416 3.06 7.92 6.35
CA ILE A 416 4.33 7.39 6.84
C ILE A 416 5.36 7.47 5.71
N LEU A 417 6.35 8.34 5.87
CA LEU A 417 7.38 8.63 4.88
C LEU A 417 8.62 7.80 5.13
N TYR A 418 9.30 7.40 4.05
CA TYR A 418 10.62 6.79 4.17
C TYR A 418 11.69 7.89 4.21
N GLY A 419 12.51 7.89 5.26
CA GLY A 419 13.54 8.90 5.54
C GLY A 419 14.99 8.40 5.44
N GLY A 420 15.22 7.22 4.86
CA GLY A 420 16.56 6.73 4.54
C GLY A 420 17.16 7.39 3.29
N SER A 421 18.17 6.74 2.68
CA SER A 421 18.76 7.22 1.43
C SER A 421 17.78 7.13 0.24
N VAL A 422 17.18 8.27 -0.13
CA VAL A 422 16.29 8.42 -1.31
C VAL A 422 16.98 9.24 -2.40
N ASN A 423 16.90 8.76 -3.64
CA ASN A 423 17.43 9.41 -4.83
C ASN A 423 16.56 9.06 -6.06
N PRO A 424 16.75 9.72 -7.22
CA PRO A 424 15.96 9.45 -8.41
C PRO A 424 16.00 7.98 -8.88
N GLY A 425 17.09 7.25 -8.60
CA GLY A 425 17.24 5.85 -9.01
C GLY A 425 16.50 4.84 -8.15
N ASN A 426 16.02 5.21 -6.94
CA ASN A 426 15.32 4.28 -6.05
C ASN A 426 13.93 4.75 -5.58
N CYS A 427 13.58 6.03 -5.81
CA CYS A 427 12.31 6.60 -5.34
C CYS A 427 11.08 5.84 -5.87
N GLN A 428 11.11 5.35 -7.12
CA GLN A 428 9.98 4.58 -7.68
C GLN A 428 9.74 3.28 -6.92
N ALA A 429 10.77 2.44 -6.77
CA ALA A 429 10.64 1.15 -6.10
C ALA A 429 10.22 1.28 -4.62
N LEU A 430 10.62 2.38 -3.96
CA LEU A 430 10.18 2.68 -2.60
C LEU A 430 8.74 3.23 -2.57
N GLY A 431 8.36 4.07 -3.54
CA GLY A 431 7.03 4.67 -3.60
C GLY A 431 5.93 3.73 -4.08
N GLU A 432 6.27 2.62 -4.73
CA GLU A 432 5.33 1.55 -5.10
C GLU A 432 4.92 0.69 -3.89
N LEU A 433 5.58 0.86 -2.74
CA LEU A 433 5.29 0.12 -1.51
C LEU A 433 4.01 0.66 -0.85
N PRO A 434 3.09 -0.22 -0.41
CA PRO A 434 1.74 0.17 -0.01
C PRO A 434 1.65 1.01 1.25
N ASP A 435 2.66 0.93 2.13
CA ASP A 435 2.70 1.66 3.39
C ASP A 435 3.67 2.85 3.35
N VAL A 436 4.30 3.13 2.21
CA VAL A 436 5.19 4.28 2.00
C VAL A 436 4.40 5.42 1.33
N ASP A 437 4.24 6.52 2.06
CA ASP A 437 3.39 7.64 1.66
C ASP A 437 4.20 8.88 1.26
N GLY A 438 5.43 8.67 0.79
CA GLY A 438 6.36 9.71 0.39
C GLY A 438 7.71 9.61 1.10
N PHE A 439 8.45 10.71 1.11
CA PHE A 439 9.88 10.70 1.41
C PHE A 439 10.29 11.88 2.28
N LEU A 440 11.20 11.63 3.24
CA LEU A 440 12.00 12.68 3.89
C LEU A 440 13.43 12.61 3.36
N VAL A 441 13.76 13.53 2.46
CA VAL A 441 14.99 13.48 1.65
C VAL A 441 16.07 14.37 2.26
N GLY A 442 17.23 13.79 2.53
CA GLY A 442 18.43 14.49 2.97
C GLY A 442 19.18 15.18 1.81
N GLY A 443 20.43 14.80 1.57
CA GLY A 443 21.34 15.52 0.66
C GLY A 443 20.87 15.66 -0.81
N ALA A 444 20.00 14.78 -1.30
CA ALA A 444 19.41 14.93 -2.63
C ALA A 444 18.43 16.12 -2.73
N SER A 445 17.85 16.57 -1.59
CA SER A 445 17.01 17.77 -1.53
C SER A 445 17.78 19.08 -1.67
N CYS A 446 19.11 19.04 -1.53
CA CYS A 446 20.02 20.18 -1.73
C CYS A 446 20.53 20.28 -3.18
N LYS A 447 19.83 19.66 -4.13
CA LYS A 447 20.18 19.57 -5.56
C LYS A 447 18.91 19.71 -6.43
N PRO A 448 19.04 20.11 -7.71
CA PRO A 448 17.92 20.15 -8.64
C PRO A 448 17.21 18.80 -8.81
N ASP A 449 17.93 17.68 -8.65
CA ASP A 449 17.38 16.31 -8.74
C ASP A 449 16.23 16.03 -7.77
N PHE A 450 16.02 16.85 -6.74
CA PHE A 450 14.86 16.74 -5.86
C PHE A 450 13.53 16.80 -6.61
N THR A 451 13.45 17.55 -7.71
CA THR A 451 12.24 17.63 -8.55
C THR A 451 11.85 16.28 -9.14
N LYS A 452 12.82 15.42 -9.47
CA LYS A 452 12.57 14.05 -9.96
C LYS A 452 11.94 13.16 -8.89
N ILE A 453 12.31 13.35 -7.63
CA ILE A 453 11.73 12.60 -6.50
C ILE A 453 10.30 13.07 -6.25
N ILE A 454 10.05 14.38 -6.32
CA ILE A 454 8.69 14.94 -6.24
C ILE A 454 7.83 14.42 -7.40
N ASP A 455 8.36 14.43 -8.62
CA ASP A 455 7.69 13.95 -9.83
C ASP A 455 7.30 12.47 -9.74
N CYS A 456 8.20 11.65 -9.21
CA CYS A 456 7.94 10.24 -8.96
C CYS A 456 6.77 10.04 -7.99
N ALA A 457 6.77 10.74 -6.85
CA ALA A 457 5.69 10.62 -5.86
C ALA A 457 4.33 11.07 -6.42
N GLN A 458 4.27 12.22 -7.13
CA GLN A 458 3.00 12.67 -7.71
C GLN A 458 2.48 11.71 -8.81
N THR A 459 3.37 11.07 -9.55
CA THR A 459 2.99 10.12 -10.62
C THR A 459 2.42 8.84 -10.03
N LEU A 460 3.06 8.31 -8.98
CA LEU A 460 2.61 7.11 -8.27
C LEU A 460 1.31 7.30 -7.47
N TYR A 461 0.94 8.55 -7.15
CA TYR A 461 -0.35 8.86 -6.52
C TYR A 461 -1.49 9.01 -7.55
N LYS A 462 -1.15 9.35 -8.80
CA LYS A 462 -2.14 9.47 -9.90
C LYS A 462 -2.56 8.12 -10.47
N SER A 463 -1.66 7.14 -10.42
CA SER A 463 -1.87 5.75 -10.86
C SER A 463 -2.67 4.96 -9.83
#